data_AF-A0A972ARS2-F1
#
_entry.id   AF-A0A972ARS2-F1
#
_cell.length_a   1.000
_cell.length_b   1.000
_cell.length_c   1.000
_cell.angle_alpha   90.00
_cell.angle_beta   90.00
_cell.angle_gamma   90.00
#
_symmetry.space_group_name_H-M   'P 1'
#
loop_
_entity.id
_entity.type
_entity.pdbx_description
1 polymer ?
#
loop_
_entity_poly.entity_id
_entity_poly.type
_entity_poly.pdbx_seq_one_letter_code
_entity_poly.pdbx_strand_id
1 'polypeptide(L)' 'MKIKEIIFMVEEDPEGGYNAKALYYSIFTEGESLEELKANIKDAIKCHFDKEEDIPRIIRLHIVREETFTYA' A
#
# COMPACT_ATOMS: atom_id res chain seq x y z
N MET A 1 7.82 19.81 -7.45
CA MET A 1 6.45 19.30 -7.70
C MET A 1 6.02 18.53 -6.46
N LYS A 2 4.94 18.93 -5.76
CA LYS A 2 4.38 18.09 -4.68
C LYS A 2 3.79 16.84 -5.33
N ILE A 3 4.24 15.66 -4.90
CA ILE A 3 3.65 14.40 -5.33
C ILE A 3 2.22 14.36 -4.78
N LYS A 4 1.22 14.37 -5.67
CA LYS A 4 -0.21 14.43 -5.27
C LYS A 4 -0.77 13.07 -4.86
N GLU A 5 -0.07 12.00 -5.20
CA GLU A 5 -0.51 10.62 -5.01
C GLU A 5 0.56 9.77 -4.34
N ILE A 6 0.15 8.92 -3.40
CA ILE A 6 0.98 7.84 -2.88
C ILE A 6 0.49 6.52 -3.48
N ILE A 7 1.39 5.79 -4.11
CA ILE A 7 1.08 4.49 -4.73
C ILE A 7 1.59 3.40 -3.80
N PHE A 8 0.70 2.49 -3.43
CA PHE A 8 1.03 1.27 -2.72
C PHE A 8 0.96 0.10 -3.70
N MET A 9 2.02 -0.69 -3.77
CA MET A 9 1.97 -2.01 -4.38
C MET A 9 1.42 -2.98 -3.35
N VAL A 10 0.35 -3.69 -3.71
CA VAL A 10 -0.35 -4.61 -2.82
C VAL A 10 -0.25 -6.01 -3.38
N GLU A 11 0.20 -6.93 -2.54
CA GLU A 11 0.40 -8.34 -2.84
C GLU A 11 -0.46 -9.19 -1.89
N GLU A 12 -1.10 -10.22 -2.42
CA GLU A 12 -1.82 -11.21 -1.61
C GLU A 12 -0.81 -12.11 -0.91
N ASP A 13 -0.94 -12.26 0.41
CA ASP A 13 -0.06 -13.16 1.16
C ASP A 13 -0.48 -14.63 0.95
N PRO A 14 0.45 -15.56 0.71
CA PRO A 14 0.11 -16.98 0.52
C PRO A 14 -0.53 -17.63 1.74
N GLU A 15 -0.33 -17.10 2.96
CA GLU A 15 -0.99 -17.58 4.19
C GLU A 15 -2.34 -16.88 4.43
N GLY A 16 -2.70 -15.93 3.57
CA GLY A 16 -3.93 -15.15 3.63
C GLY A 16 -3.70 -13.70 4.08
N GLY A 17 -4.54 -12.79 3.60
CA GLY A 17 -4.40 -11.36 3.84
C GLY A 17 -3.61 -10.65 2.75
N TYR A 18 -3.13 -9.44 3.06
CA TYR A 18 -2.52 -8.53 2.10
C TYR A 18 -1.31 -7.83 2.70
N ASN A 19 -0.26 -7.71 1.89
CA ASN A 19 0.89 -6.87 2.17
C ASN A 19 0.85 -5.65 1.25
N ALA A 20 1.19 -4.46 1.76
CA ALA A 20 1.27 -3.24 0.98
C ALA A 20 2.55 -2.46 1.25
N LYS A 21 3.19 -2.00 0.17
CA LYS A 21 4.42 -1.20 0.20
C LYS A 21 4.26 0.06 -0.63
N ALA A 22 4.58 1.22 -0.04
CA ALA A 22 4.62 2.47 -0.80
C ALA A 22 5.83 2.51 -1.75
N LEU A 23 5.62 2.94 -3.00
CA LEU A 23 6.70 2.98 -4.00
C LEU A 23 7.76 4.07 -3.73
N TYR A 24 7.34 5.19 -3.15
CA TYR A 24 8.18 6.38 -2.98
C TYR A 24 8.45 6.74 -1.52
N TYR A 25 7.95 5.93 -0.59
CA TYR A 25 8.07 6.15 0.85
C TYR A 25 8.41 4.83 1.53
N SER A 26 9.18 4.89 2.61
CA SER A 26 9.47 3.73 3.45
C SER A 26 8.28 3.41 4.37
N ILE A 27 7.13 3.14 3.77
CA ILE A 27 5.89 2.77 4.45
C ILE A 27 5.51 1.36 4.02
N PHE A 28 5.35 0.50 5.01
CA PHE A 28 4.96 -0.90 4.85
C PHE A 28 3.82 -1.18 5.81
N THR A 29 2.80 -1.87 5.32
CA THR A 29 1.61 -2.23 6.10
C THR A 29 1.07 -3.55 5.63
N GLU A 30 0.48 -4.31 6.53
CA GLU A 30 -0.22 -5.56 6.25
C GLU A 30 -1.66 -5.47 6.73
N GLY A 31 -2.51 -6.42 6.34
CA GLY A 31 -3.83 -6.59 6.94
C GLY A 31 -4.54 -7.85 6.46
N GLU A 32 -5.36 -8.44 7.33
CA GLU A 32 -6.09 -9.68 7.04
C GLU A 32 -7.18 -9.49 5.97
N SER A 33 -7.63 -8.25 5.76
CA SER A 33 -8.61 -7.87 4.74
C SER A 33 -8.21 -6.56 4.05
N LEU A 34 -8.75 -6.30 2.86
CA LEU A 34 -8.54 -5.01 2.18
C LEU A 34 -9.07 -3.81 2.99
N GLU A 35 -10.07 -4.02 3.84
CA GLU A 35 -10.61 -2.97 4.70
C GLU A 35 -9.63 -2.63 5.82
N GLU A 36 -9.08 -3.66 6.47
CA GLU A 36 -8.04 -3.51 7.49
C GLU A 36 -6.76 -2.91 6.92
N LEU A 37 -6.30 -3.41 5.77
CA LEU A 37 -5.14 -2.88 5.07
C LEU A 37 -5.30 -1.37 4.79
N LYS A 38 -6.47 -0.94 4.33
CA LYS A 38 -6.76 0.49 4.08
C LYS A 38 -6.74 1.31 5.38
N ALA A 39 -7.17 0.74 6.50
CA ALA A 39 -7.09 1.42 7.80
C ALA A 39 -5.62 1.56 8.24
N ASN A 40 -4.85 0.47 8.16
CA ASN A 40 -3.43 0.42 8.51
C ASN A 40 -2.59 1.37 7.64
N ILE A 41 -2.86 1.44 6.33
CA ILE A 41 -2.23 2.41 5.42
C ILE A 41 -2.46 3.86 5.87
N LYS A 42 -3.70 4.20 6.24
CA LYS A 42 -4.02 5.56 6.69
C LYS A 42 -3.28 5.91 7.98
N ASP A 43 -3.18 4.96 8.91
CA ASP A 43 -2.47 5.17 10.17
C ASP A 43 -0.96 5.33 9.94
N ALA A 44 -0.37 4.45 9.12
CA ALA A 44 1.05 4.51 8.78
C ALA A 44 1.43 5.80 8.05
N ILE A 45 0.58 6.29 7.14
CA ILE A 45 0.77 7.61 6.51
C ILE A 45 0.75 8.72 7.56
N LYS A 46 -0.23 8.74 8.47
CA LYS A 46 -0.30 9.76 9.53
C LYS A 46 0.93 9.74 10.44
N CYS A 47 1.49 8.56 10.70
CA CYS A 47 2.70 8.42 11.50
C CYS A 47 3.97 8.85 10.73
N HIS A 48 4.00 8.64 9.42
CA HIS A 48 5.17 8.91 8.57
C HIS A 48 5.39 10.40 8.28
N PHE A 49 4.33 11.19 8.18
CA PHE A 49 4.42 12.61 7.85
C PHE A 49 4.20 13.50 9.08
N ASP A 50 5.18 14.35 9.41
CA ASP A 50 5.08 15.31 10.52
C ASP A 50 4.01 16.40 10.31
N LYS A 51 3.73 16.75 9.04
CA LYS A 51 2.78 17.80 8.69
C LYS A 51 1.71 17.30 7.72
N GLU A 52 0.46 17.68 7.99
CA GLU A 52 -0.69 17.30 7.15
C GLU A 52 -0.64 17.87 5.72
N GLU A 53 0.14 18.94 5.50
CA GLU A 53 0.33 19.56 4.19
C GLU A 53 1.28 18.78 3.26
N ASP A 54 2.05 17.85 3.82
CA ASP A 54 2.99 16.99 3.10
C ASP A 54 2.35 15.64 2.75
N ILE A 55 1.23 15.30 3.40
CA ILE A 55 0.47 14.08 3.13
C ILE A 55 -0.19 14.15 1.73
N PRO A 56 0.12 13.22 0.81
CA PRO A 56 -0.55 13.10 -0.47
C PRO A 56 -2.06 12.87 -0.28
N ARG A 57 -2.88 13.58 -1.06
CA ARG A 57 -4.34 13.55 -0.93
C ARG A 57 -5.00 12.34 -1.61
N ILE A 58 -4.26 11.67 -2.49
CA ILE A 58 -4.73 10.51 -3.24
C ILE A 58 -3.88 9.30 -2.84
N ILE A 59 -4.54 8.23 -2.38
CA ILE A 59 -3.91 6.94 -2.11
C ILE A 59 -4.35 5.99 -3.22
N ARG A 60 -3.40 5.47 -3.99
CA ARG A 60 -3.65 4.49 -5.06
C ARG A 60 -3.13 3.13 -4.62
N LEU A 61 -4.03 2.16 -4.48
CA LEU A 61 -3.66 0.76 -4.29
C LEU A 61 -3.50 0.11 -5.66
N HIS A 62 -2.31 -0.39 -5.94
CA HIS A 62 -2.01 -1.21 -7.11
C HIS A 62 -1.99 -2.67 -6.66
N ILE A 63 -3.16 -3.30 -6.70
CA ILE A 63 -3.36 -4.70 -6.32
C ILE A 63 -3.15 -5.54 -7.56
N VAL A 64 -2.11 -6.38 -7.54
CA VAL A 64 -1.75 -7.25 -8.65
C VAL A 64 -1.76 -8.68 -8.14
N ARG A 65 -2.46 -9.56 -8.87
CA ARG A 65 -2.40 -10.99 -8.64
C ARG A 65 -1.43 -11.57 -9.67
N GLU A 66 -0.28 -12.00 -9.20
CA GLU A 66 0.71 -12.65 -10.05
C GLU A 66 0.38 -14.15 -10.17
N GLU A 67 0.23 -14.64 -11.39
CA GLU A 67 0.04 -16.06 -11.67
C GLU A 67 1.14 -16.52 -12.62
N THR A 68 1.90 -17.53 -12.19
CA THR A 68 2.94 -18.17 -13.02
C THR A 68 2.47 -19.56 -13.43
N PHE A 69 2.52 -19.84 -14.74
CA PHE A 69 2.32 -21.18 -15.28
C PHE A 69 3.45 -21.50 -16.26
N THR A 70 3.83 -22.77 -16.33
CA THR A 70 4.83 -23.25 -17.29
C THR A 70 4.17 -23.44 -18.65
N TYR A 71 4.79 -22.93 -19.71
CA TYR A 71 4.40 -23.20 -21.08
C TYR A 71 5.47 -24.08 -21.74
N ALA A 72 5.22 -25.39 -21.70
CA ALA A 72 6.10 -26.50 -22.11
C ALA A 72 7.33 -26.78 -21.23
#